data_AF-A0A8S1JCI8-F1
#
_entry.id   AF-A0A8S1JCI8-F1
#
_cell.length_a   1.000
_cell.length_b   1.000
_cell.length_c   1.000
_cell.angle_alpha   90.00
_cell.angle_beta   90.00
_cell.angle_gamma   90.00
#
_symmetry.space_group_name_H-M   'P 1'
#
loop_
_entity.id
_entity.type
_entity.pdbx_description
1 polymer ?
#
loop_
_entity_poly.entity_id
_entity_poly.type
_entity_poly.pdbx_seq_one_letter_code
_entity_poly.pdbx_strand_id
1 'polypeptide(L)'
;MASRGLALACYRAILRWGEAARGTPFRIKRDHLAELSPALAEAYVAVHDVDTLRSVARWAFKEHREAKDAEEQQAIASALEAVRLLNAEYSPLVKDLQDRRLANTDRKGVTFRVGDVVENIKEGYHGIVLGWDRVCKKPAMVKYKNLRFDQPFYSILPDQHDSVRAYGMPRVYAYVAQEHVQRSAKPKQIASCNMGNYFEAYSGLQGRYIPRYSLRFEYPDDYEAHDAVPLEGGTDIADQGKKARPKKKSLSTGLATGRAPRRAKKAVMEEKVAP
;
A
#
# COMPACT_ATOMS: atom_id res chain seq x y z
N MET A 1 -0.05 -6.75 39.58
CA MET A 1 -1.48 -6.53 39.27
C MET A 1 -1.72 -5.27 38.42
N ALA A 2 -1.09 -4.13 38.71
CA ALA A 2 -1.23 -2.90 37.91
C ALA A 2 -0.75 -3.06 36.44
N SER A 3 0.31 -3.84 36.22
CA SER A 3 0.92 -4.13 34.92
C SER A 3 -0.05 -4.75 33.90
N ARG A 4 -0.81 -5.77 34.31
CA ARG A 4 -1.82 -6.42 33.47
C ARG A 4 -2.97 -5.48 33.07
N GLY A 5 -3.39 -4.60 33.98
CA GLY A 5 -4.42 -3.59 33.70
C GLY A 5 -3.95 -2.61 32.63
N LEU A 6 -2.69 -2.16 32.73
CA LEU A 6 -2.08 -1.24 31.77
C LEU A 6 -1.91 -1.89 30.39
N ALA A 7 -1.42 -3.14 30.31
CA ALA A 7 -1.30 -3.88 29.06
C ALA A 7 -2.66 -4.01 28.33
N LEU A 8 -3.72 -4.33 29.08
CA LEU A 8 -5.08 -4.38 28.52
C LEU A 8 -5.59 -3.00 28.06
N ALA A 9 -5.23 -1.93 28.77
CA ALA A 9 -5.57 -0.57 28.36
C ALA A 9 -4.89 -0.19 27.04
N CYS A 10 -3.59 -0.47 26.89
CA CYS A 10 -2.85 -0.23 25.64
C CYS A 10 -3.45 -1.03 24.47
N TYR A 11 -3.73 -2.33 24.69
CA TYR A 11 -4.37 -3.17 23.68
C TYR A 11 -5.72 -2.58 23.21
N ARG A 12 -6.58 -2.19 24.16
CA ARG A 12 -7.87 -1.55 23.83
C ARG A 12 -7.70 -0.22 23.12
N ALA A 13 -6.70 0.58 23.49
CA ALA A 13 -6.40 1.84 22.83
C ALA A 13 -5.99 1.62 21.36
N ILE A 14 -5.13 0.64 21.07
CA ILE A 14 -4.76 0.26 19.70
C ILE A 14 -5.98 -0.18 18.89
N LEU A 15 -6.85 -1.01 19.47
CA LEU A 15 -8.07 -1.46 18.80
C LEU A 15 -9.05 -0.32 18.50
N ARG A 16 -9.23 0.61 19.45
CA ARG A 16 -10.09 1.79 19.28
C ARG A 16 -9.53 2.73 18.22
N TRP A 17 -8.21 2.96 18.23
CA TRP A 17 -7.54 3.72 17.18
C TRP A 17 -7.76 3.09 15.81
N GLY A 18 -7.58 1.77 15.70
CA GLY A 18 -7.85 1.03 14.47
C GLY A 18 -9.30 1.16 14.01
N GLU A 19 -10.28 1.13 14.91
CA GLU A 19 -11.68 1.38 14.55
C GLU A 19 -11.90 2.79 13.99
N ALA A 20 -11.30 3.82 14.61
CA ALA A 20 -11.39 5.20 14.14
C ALA A 20 -10.73 5.40 12.77
N ALA A 21 -9.70 4.62 12.46
CA ALA A 21 -9.01 4.61 11.17
C ALA A 21 -9.65 3.68 10.12
N ARG A 22 -10.77 3.03 10.43
CA ARG A 22 -11.41 2.06 9.53
C ARG A 22 -11.77 2.69 8.18
N GLY A 23 -11.40 2.00 7.11
CA GLY A 23 -11.63 2.44 5.74
C GLY A 23 -10.59 3.44 5.24
N THR A 24 -9.79 4.06 6.10
CA THR A 24 -8.70 4.93 5.67
C THR A 24 -7.44 4.11 5.36
N PRO A 25 -6.83 4.26 4.18
CA PRO A 25 -5.53 3.67 3.90
C PRO A 25 -4.46 4.35 4.76
N PHE A 26 -3.66 3.57 5.48
CA PHE A 26 -2.46 4.07 6.14
C PHE A 26 -1.34 3.04 5.96
N ARG A 27 -0.09 3.41 6.22
CA ARG A 27 1.02 2.46 6.22
C ARG A 27 1.91 2.77 7.40
N ILE A 28 2.07 1.79 8.29
CA ILE A 28 3.03 1.91 9.39
C ILE A 28 4.43 1.68 8.82
N LYS A 29 5.34 2.64 9.06
CA LYS A 29 6.74 2.53 8.66
C LYS A 29 7.39 1.32 9.34
N ARG A 30 8.32 0.68 8.63
CA ARG A 30 9.05 -0.49 9.16
C ARG A 30 9.77 -0.18 10.47
N ASP A 31 10.40 1.00 10.54
CA ASP A 31 11.15 1.41 11.74
C ASP A 31 10.22 1.55 12.96
N HIS A 32 9.04 2.14 12.74
CA HIS A 32 8.03 2.26 13.80
C HIS A 32 7.48 0.88 14.18
N LEU A 33 7.32 -0.07 13.22
CA LEU A 33 6.95 -1.44 13.53
C LEU A 33 8.01 -2.16 14.36
N ALA A 34 9.29 -1.92 14.10
CA ALA A 34 10.38 -2.50 14.88
C ALA A 34 10.38 -2.00 16.33
N GLU A 35 9.99 -0.74 16.56
CA GLU A 35 9.76 -0.19 17.90
C GLU A 35 8.58 -0.86 18.62
N LEU A 36 7.56 -1.33 17.87
CA LEU A 36 6.42 -2.06 18.46
C LEU A 36 6.76 -3.52 18.75
N SER A 37 7.45 -4.17 17.82
CA SER A 37 7.86 -5.57 17.88
C SER A 37 8.92 -5.85 16.81
N PRO A 38 10.19 -6.11 17.21
CA PRO A 38 11.25 -6.47 16.28
C PRO A 38 10.91 -7.70 15.43
N ALA A 39 10.28 -8.72 16.03
CA ALA A 39 9.87 -9.95 15.35
C ALA A 39 8.88 -9.68 14.19
N LEU A 40 7.97 -8.71 14.33
CA LEU A 40 7.06 -8.32 13.26
C LEU A 40 7.76 -7.55 12.13
N ALA A 41 8.76 -6.73 12.48
CA ALA A 41 9.57 -6.01 11.50
C ALA A 41 10.49 -6.93 10.69
N GLU A 42 10.92 -8.05 11.26
CA GLU A 42 11.69 -9.11 10.59
C GLU A 42 10.81 -9.95 9.66
N ALA A 43 9.59 -10.28 10.07
CA ALA A 43 8.62 -11.01 9.26
C ALA A 43 8.09 -10.20 8.05
N TYR A 44 8.54 -8.96 7.87
CA TYR A 44 8.17 -8.04 6.78
C TYR A 44 6.66 -7.84 6.64
N VAL A 45 5.93 -7.85 7.75
CA VAL A 45 4.48 -7.66 7.75
C VAL A 45 4.18 -6.18 7.53
N ALA A 46 3.79 -5.83 6.30
CA ALA A 46 3.35 -4.47 5.99
C ALA A 46 1.97 -4.22 6.63
N VAL A 47 1.93 -3.42 7.70
CA VAL A 47 0.66 -3.00 8.31
C VAL A 47 0.09 -1.83 7.52
N HIS A 48 -0.89 -2.14 6.67
CA HIS A 48 -1.52 -1.19 5.75
C HIS A 48 -3.04 -1.01 5.94
N ASP A 49 -3.62 -1.78 6.86
CA ASP A 49 -5.02 -1.70 7.21
C ASP A 49 -5.26 -2.04 8.69
N VAL A 50 -6.52 -1.86 9.10
CA VAL A 50 -6.96 -2.08 10.47
C VAL A 50 -6.94 -3.56 10.86
N ASP A 51 -7.20 -4.47 9.94
CA ASP A 51 -7.29 -5.90 10.24
C ASP A 51 -5.89 -6.51 10.48
N THR A 52 -4.90 -6.04 9.72
CA THR A 52 -3.49 -6.35 9.91
C THR A 52 -3.00 -5.77 11.24
N LEU A 53 -3.34 -4.50 11.54
CA LEU A 53 -3.01 -3.88 12.84
C LEU A 53 -3.60 -4.67 14.01
N ARG A 54 -4.87 -5.09 13.91
CA ARG A 54 -5.54 -5.93 14.92
C ARG A 54 -4.85 -7.27 15.10
N SER A 55 -4.45 -7.90 14.00
CA SER A 55 -3.76 -9.18 14.02
C SER A 55 -2.40 -9.07 14.70
N VAL A 56 -1.65 -8.02 14.36
CA VAL A 56 -0.38 -7.63 14.99
C VAL A 56 -0.56 -7.39 16.50
N ALA A 57 -1.53 -6.56 16.89
CA ALA A 57 -1.78 -6.26 18.29
C ALA A 57 -2.19 -7.51 19.10
N ARG A 58 -3.00 -8.39 18.51
CA ARG A 58 -3.38 -9.69 19.12
C ARG A 58 -2.19 -10.61 19.28
N TRP A 59 -1.33 -10.68 18.27
CA TRP A 59 -0.14 -11.51 18.28
C TRP A 59 0.84 -11.05 19.36
N ALA A 60 1.17 -9.75 19.40
CA ALA A 60 2.06 -9.16 20.40
C ALA A 60 1.55 -9.37 21.84
N PHE A 61 0.23 -9.21 22.06
CA PHE A 61 -0.35 -9.45 23.38
C PHE A 61 -0.32 -10.94 23.78
N LYS A 62 -0.41 -11.86 22.81
CA LYS A 62 -0.34 -13.30 23.08
C LYS A 62 1.09 -13.75 23.37
N GLU A 63 2.07 -13.20 22.65
CA GLU A 63 3.49 -13.48 22.83
C GLU A 63 3.95 -13.17 24.26
N HIS A 64 3.61 -11.98 24.76
CA HIS A 64 4.02 -11.54 26.10
C HIS A 64 3.03 -11.93 27.22
N ARG A 65 2.12 -12.89 26.97
CA ARG A 65 1.13 -13.30 27.98
C ARG A 65 1.77 -13.91 29.24
N GLU A 66 2.88 -14.60 29.06
CA GLU A 66 3.60 -15.32 30.11
C GLU A 66 4.87 -14.59 30.57
N ALA A 67 5.14 -13.40 30.02
CA ALA A 67 6.28 -12.56 30.38
C ALA A 67 6.23 -12.16 31.85
N LYS A 68 7.39 -12.09 32.50
CA LYS A 68 7.53 -11.74 33.92
C LYS A 68 8.65 -10.71 34.12
N ASP A 69 8.57 -9.99 35.23
CA ASP A 69 9.61 -9.08 35.72
C ASP A 69 10.05 -8.07 34.65
N ALA A 70 11.33 -8.10 34.24
CA ALA A 70 11.90 -7.18 33.26
C ALA A 70 11.27 -7.30 31.87
N GLU A 71 10.88 -8.51 31.46
CA GLU A 71 10.24 -8.74 30.17
C GLU A 71 8.82 -8.14 30.12
N GLU A 72 8.08 -8.26 31.23
CA GLU A 72 6.75 -7.65 31.37
C GLU A 72 6.86 -6.11 31.28
N GLN A 73 7.84 -5.52 31.95
CA GLN A 73 8.08 -4.07 31.91
C GLN A 73 8.44 -3.59 30.51
N GLN A 74 9.31 -4.31 29.81
CA GLN A 74 9.71 -3.98 28.45
C GLN A 74 8.52 -4.07 27.48
N ALA A 75 7.71 -5.14 27.58
CA ALA A 75 6.53 -5.31 26.74
C ALA A 75 5.50 -4.18 26.96
N ILE A 76 5.32 -3.74 28.21
CA ILE A 76 4.45 -2.61 28.54
C ILE A 76 5.00 -1.30 27.97
N ALA A 77 6.31 -1.07 28.07
CA ALA A 77 6.95 0.12 27.51
C ALA A 77 6.76 0.19 25.98
N SER A 78 7.01 -0.91 25.26
CA SER A 78 6.76 -1.01 23.82
C SER A 78 5.28 -0.81 23.48
N ALA A 79 4.34 -1.33 24.29
CA ALA A 79 2.91 -1.12 24.07
C ALA A 79 2.48 0.34 24.29
N LEU A 80 3.06 1.05 25.27
CA LEU A 80 2.83 2.47 25.48
C LEU A 80 3.37 3.30 24.31
N GLU A 81 4.57 2.97 23.84
CA GLU A 81 5.17 3.62 22.68
C GLU A 81 4.35 3.39 21.42
N ALA A 82 3.79 2.19 21.24
CA ALA A 82 2.85 1.89 20.17
C ALA A 82 1.64 2.83 20.18
N VAL A 83 1.02 3.00 21.34
CA VAL A 83 -0.12 3.90 21.51
C VAL A 83 0.30 5.34 21.24
N ARG A 84 1.48 5.77 21.71
CA ARG A 84 2.02 7.11 21.46
C ARG A 84 2.23 7.36 19.98
N LEU A 85 2.86 6.44 19.26
CA LEU A 85 3.11 6.55 17.81
C LEU A 85 1.80 6.60 17.01
N LEU A 86 0.86 5.69 17.29
CA LEU A 86 -0.46 5.71 16.64
C LEU A 86 -1.18 7.04 16.88
N ASN A 87 -1.14 7.56 18.10
CA ASN A 87 -1.79 8.82 18.44
C ASN A 87 -1.09 10.04 17.82
N ALA A 88 0.23 10.15 17.98
CA ALA A 88 1.00 11.34 17.62
C ALA A 88 1.34 11.42 16.13
N GLU A 89 1.72 10.30 15.51
CA GLU A 89 2.19 10.29 14.11
C GLU A 89 1.05 9.92 13.15
N TYR A 90 0.30 8.86 13.47
CA TYR A 90 -0.64 8.29 12.50
C TYR A 90 -2.05 8.90 12.58
N SER A 91 -2.50 9.38 13.74
CA SER A 91 -3.82 10.02 13.84
C SER A 91 -3.93 11.29 13.00
N PRO A 92 -2.94 12.21 13.00
CA PRO A 92 -2.98 13.36 12.11
C PRO A 92 -2.99 12.97 10.63
N LEU A 93 -2.22 11.94 10.24
CA LEU A 93 -2.17 11.45 8.87
C LEU A 93 -3.52 10.86 8.42
N VAL A 94 -4.13 10.02 9.26
CA VAL A 94 -5.46 9.43 9.00
C VAL A 94 -6.52 10.52 8.90
N LYS A 95 -6.48 11.51 9.81
CA LYS A 95 -7.40 12.64 9.79
C LYS A 95 -7.24 13.48 8.53
N ASP A 96 -6.00 13.84 8.15
CA ASP A 96 -5.72 14.58 6.93
C ASP A 96 -6.23 13.85 5.67
N LEU A 97 -6.07 12.53 5.60
CA LEU A 97 -6.61 11.72 4.50
C LEU A 97 -8.14 11.73 4.47
N GLN A 98 -8.79 11.63 5.63
CA GLN A 98 -10.25 11.70 5.74
C GLN A 98 -10.78 13.09 5.33
N ASP A 99 -10.13 14.15 5.80
CA ASP A 99 -10.46 15.54 5.47
C ASP A 99 -10.28 15.80 3.97
N ARG A 100 -9.19 15.30 3.36
CA ARG A 100 -8.96 15.36 1.91
C ARG A 100 -10.03 14.60 1.13
N ARG A 101 -10.37 13.37 1.52
CA ARG A 101 -11.45 12.59 0.89
C ARG A 101 -12.78 13.35 0.93
N LEU A 102 -13.13 13.92 2.07
CA LEU A 102 -14.35 14.70 2.22
C LEU A 102 -14.33 15.94 1.30
N ALA A 103 -13.22 16.68 1.29
CA ALA A 103 -13.05 17.84 0.43
C ALA A 103 -13.11 17.49 -1.07
N ASN A 104 -12.59 16.33 -1.46
CA ASN A 104 -12.55 15.85 -2.84
C ASN A 104 -13.87 15.20 -3.31
N THR A 105 -14.82 14.99 -2.40
CA THR A 105 -16.18 14.57 -2.78
C THR A 105 -16.87 15.66 -3.59
N ASP A 106 -16.57 16.94 -3.32
CA ASP A 106 -17.00 18.06 -4.15
C ASP A 106 -16.06 18.26 -5.34
N ARG A 107 -16.56 17.92 -6.51
CA ARG A 107 -15.84 17.99 -7.79
C ARG A 107 -16.17 19.22 -8.62
N LYS A 108 -16.81 20.24 -8.04
CA LYS A 108 -17.23 21.43 -8.79
C LYS A 108 -16.06 22.07 -9.54
N GLY A 109 -16.24 22.23 -10.85
CA GLY A 109 -15.26 22.83 -11.76
C GLY A 109 -14.18 21.88 -12.29
N VAL A 110 -14.04 20.68 -11.72
CA VAL A 110 -13.02 19.69 -12.12
C VAL A 110 -13.50 18.92 -13.35
N THR A 111 -12.81 19.13 -14.48
CA THR A 111 -13.12 18.48 -15.76
C THR A 111 -12.55 17.07 -15.86
N PHE A 112 -11.28 16.88 -15.46
CA PHE A 112 -10.56 15.61 -15.64
C PHE A 112 -10.52 14.78 -14.36
N ARG A 113 -10.64 13.45 -14.50
CA ARG A 113 -10.67 12.49 -13.40
C ARG A 113 -9.31 11.88 -13.15
N VAL A 114 -9.08 11.39 -11.94
CA VAL A 114 -7.90 10.55 -11.68
C VAL A 114 -7.93 9.32 -12.59
N GLY A 115 -6.80 9.03 -13.23
CA GLY A 115 -6.67 7.97 -14.23
C GLY A 115 -6.95 8.40 -15.66
N ASP A 116 -7.52 9.58 -15.92
CA ASP A 116 -7.72 10.07 -17.29
C ASP A 116 -6.36 10.30 -17.96
N VAL A 117 -6.25 9.87 -19.22
CA VAL A 117 -5.12 10.19 -20.09
C VAL A 117 -5.38 11.54 -20.78
N VAL A 118 -4.49 12.49 -20.52
CA VAL A 118 -4.60 13.87 -20.98
C VAL A 118 -3.35 14.29 -21.73
N GLU A 119 -3.47 15.36 -22.50
CA GLU A 119 -2.38 16.02 -23.21
C GLU A 119 -2.20 17.43 -22.67
N ASN A 120 -0.95 17.81 -22.39
CA ASN A 120 -0.59 19.18 -22.08
C ASN A 120 -0.38 19.96 -23.38
N ILE A 121 -1.29 20.85 -23.74
CA ILE A 121 -1.28 21.57 -25.03
C ILE A 121 -0.14 22.57 -25.15
N LYS A 122 0.42 23.02 -24.03
CA LYS A 122 1.50 24.02 -24.02
C LYS A 122 2.86 23.37 -24.27
N GLU A 123 3.06 22.16 -23.74
CA GLU A 123 4.36 21.48 -23.73
C GLU A 123 4.37 20.22 -24.63
N GLY A 124 3.22 19.78 -25.14
CA GLY A 124 3.12 18.72 -26.14
C GLY A 124 3.45 17.32 -25.62
N TYR A 125 3.11 17.02 -24.36
CA TYR A 125 3.28 15.69 -23.77
C TYR A 125 1.98 15.10 -23.25
N HIS A 126 1.92 13.77 -23.23
CA HIS A 126 0.81 13.03 -22.62
C HIS A 126 1.13 12.68 -21.16
N GLY A 127 0.08 12.53 -20.35
CA GLY A 127 0.22 12.02 -19.00
C GLY A 127 -1.10 11.58 -18.41
N ILE A 128 -1.03 11.04 -17.20
CA ILE A 128 -2.20 10.57 -16.46
C ILE A 128 -2.46 11.51 -15.30
N VAL A 129 -3.72 11.89 -15.09
CA VAL A 129 -4.11 12.64 -13.91
C VAL A 129 -3.96 11.77 -12.66
N LEU A 130 -3.10 12.18 -11.73
CA LEU A 130 -2.90 11.57 -10.41
C LEU A 130 -3.84 12.14 -9.36
N GLY A 131 -4.23 13.41 -9.52
CA GLY A 131 -5.02 14.16 -8.55
C GLY A 131 -5.31 15.56 -9.06
N TRP A 132 -6.15 16.28 -8.34
CA TRP A 132 -6.56 17.63 -8.70
C TRP A 132 -6.74 18.50 -7.46
N ASP A 133 -6.54 19.80 -7.63
CA ASP A 133 -6.87 20.83 -6.65
C ASP A 133 -7.83 21.81 -7.28
N ARG A 134 -8.93 22.17 -6.61
CA ARG A 134 -9.89 23.17 -7.13
C ARG A 134 -9.30 24.58 -7.20
N VAL A 135 -8.27 24.84 -6.39
CA VAL A 135 -7.56 26.11 -6.31
C VAL A 135 -6.06 25.81 -6.32
N CYS A 136 -5.27 26.66 -6.96
CA CYS A 136 -3.83 26.46 -7.04
C CYS A 136 -3.16 26.36 -5.66
N LYS A 137 -2.48 25.25 -5.38
CA LYS A 137 -1.64 25.11 -4.18
C LYS A 137 -0.30 25.86 -4.30
N LYS A 138 0.06 26.34 -5.49
CA LYS A 138 1.36 26.99 -5.80
C LYS A 138 1.15 28.40 -6.38
N PRO A 139 0.73 29.40 -5.57
CA PRO A 139 0.44 30.76 -6.03
C PRO A 139 1.56 31.41 -6.85
N ALA A 140 2.82 31.15 -6.50
CA ALA A 140 3.98 31.68 -7.21
C ALA A 140 4.01 31.25 -8.69
N MET A 141 3.56 30.03 -8.98
CA MET A 141 3.49 29.50 -10.35
C MET A 141 2.46 30.26 -11.17
N VAL A 142 1.33 30.64 -10.57
CA VAL A 142 0.27 31.38 -11.23
C VAL A 142 0.78 32.75 -11.68
N LYS A 143 1.51 33.45 -10.81
CA LYS A 143 2.13 34.74 -11.14
C LYS A 143 3.18 34.61 -12.25
N TYR A 144 4.10 33.65 -12.11
CA TYR A 144 5.20 33.49 -13.08
C TYR A 144 4.72 33.08 -14.47
N LYS A 145 3.71 32.20 -14.55
CA LYS A 145 3.19 31.67 -15.82
C LYS A 145 1.98 32.45 -16.35
N ASN A 146 1.58 33.54 -15.70
CA ASN A 146 0.39 34.34 -16.00
C ASN A 146 -0.88 33.49 -16.18
N LEU A 147 -1.13 32.61 -15.21
CA LEU A 147 -2.28 31.68 -15.24
C LEU A 147 -3.49 32.29 -14.54
N ARG A 148 -4.67 31.74 -14.83
CA ARG A 148 -5.84 32.02 -14.02
C ARG A 148 -5.76 31.33 -12.66
N PHE A 149 -6.19 32.02 -11.60
CA PHE A 149 -6.19 31.49 -10.23
C PHE A 149 -7.47 30.71 -9.89
N ASP A 150 -8.57 31.06 -10.56
CA ASP A 150 -9.94 30.57 -10.37
C ASP A 150 -10.24 29.32 -11.21
N GLN A 151 -9.28 28.41 -11.33
CA GLN A 151 -9.41 27.17 -12.08
C GLN A 151 -8.80 26.00 -11.33
N PRO A 152 -9.21 24.76 -11.62
CA PRO A 152 -8.53 23.59 -11.11
C PRO A 152 -7.11 23.46 -11.65
N PHE A 153 -6.28 22.80 -10.85
CA PHE A 153 -4.94 22.38 -11.22
C PHE A 153 -4.82 20.87 -11.07
N TYR A 154 -4.05 20.25 -11.95
CA TYR A 154 -3.91 18.81 -12.02
C TYR A 154 -2.48 18.41 -11.69
N SER A 155 -2.36 17.39 -10.85
CA SER A 155 -1.14 16.62 -10.70
C SER A 155 -1.12 15.55 -11.78
N ILE A 156 -0.11 15.55 -12.64
CA ILE A 156 0.00 14.65 -13.78
C ILE A 156 1.25 13.79 -13.63
N LEU A 157 1.13 12.51 -13.99
CA LEU A 157 2.23 11.60 -14.24
C LEU A 157 2.56 11.62 -15.74
N PRO A 158 3.64 12.29 -16.17
CA PRO A 158 3.95 12.42 -17.60
C PRO A 158 4.45 11.09 -18.19
N ASP A 159 4.24 10.92 -19.49
CA ASP A 159 4.91 9.90 -20.27
C ASP A 159 6.41 10.18 -20.32
N GLN A 160 7.20 9.14 -20.05
CA GLN A 160 8.65 9.25 -19.94
C GLN A 160 9.30 9.62 -21.28
N HIS A 161 8.80 9.08 -22.40
CA HIS A 161 9.34 9.39 -23.72
C HIS A 161 8.96 10.80 -24.16
N ASP A 162 7.69 11.18 -23.97
CA ASP A 162 7.25 12.55 -24.30
C ASP A 162 7.95 13.58 -23.40
N SER A 163 8.22 13.26 -22.13
CA SER A 163 8.97 14.14 -21.22
C SER A 163 10.42 14.33 -21.65
N VAL A 164 11.10 13.25 -22.06
CA VAL A 164 12.46 13.34 -22.58
C VAL A 164 12.48 14.18 -23.86
N ARG A 165 11.49 14.03 -24.74
CA ARG A 165 11.37 14.87 -25.95
C ARG A 165 11.14 16.34 -25.62
N ALA A 166 10.26 16.64 -24.67
CA ALA A 166 9.87 18.01 -24.33
C ALA A 166 10.91 18.74 -23.45
N TYR A 167 11.60 18.03 -22.55
CA TYR A 167 12.46 18.64 -21.53
C TYR A 167 13.90 18.10 -21.48
N GLY A 168 14.23 17.10 -22.30
CA GLY A 168 15.55 16.45 -22.28
C GLY A 168 15.75 15.45 -21.13
N MET A 169 14.76 15.26 -20.24
CA MET A 169 14.85 14.33 -19.12
C MET A 169 13.49 13.73 -18.72
N PRO A 170 13.47 12.51 -18.14
CA PRO A 170 12.25 11.92 -17.57
C PRO A 170 11.67 12.81 -16.46
N ARG A 171 10.35 12.99 -16.48
CA ARG A 171 9.60 13.63 -15.40
C ARG A 171 8.72 12.59 -14.73
N VAL A 172 8.76 12.56 -13.40
CA VAL A 172 7.93 11.67 -12.58
C VAL A 172 6.67 12.36 -12.04
N TYR A 173 6.56 13.67 -12.26
CA TYR A 173 5.48 14.51 -11.74
C TYR A 173 5.45 15.85 -12.49
N ALA A 174 4.25 16.32 -12.81
CA ALA A 174 3.98 17.67 -13.30
C ALA A 174 2.75 18.25 -12.59
N TYR A 175 2.72 19.57 -12.42
CA TYR A 175 1.56 20.28 -11.88
C TYR A 175 1.14 21.37 -12.85
N VAL A 176 -0.08 21.27 -13.37
CA VAL A 176 -0.53 22.04 -14.53
C VAL A 176 -1.91 22.64 -14.31
N ALA A 177 -2.17 23.79 -14.93
CA ALA A 177 -3.49 24.42 -14.92
C ALA A 177 -4.45 23.71 -15.86
N GLN A 178 -5.75 23.76 -15.56
CA GLN A 178 -6.80 23.20 -16.42
C GLN A 178 -6.73 23.73 -17.86
N GLU A 179 -6.49 25.03 -18.05
CA GLU A 179 -6.41 25.64 -19.37
C GLU A 179 -5.26 25.11 -20.25
N HIS A 180 -4.29 24.42 -19.65
CA HIS A 180 -3.19 23.80 -20.39
C HIS A 180 -3.40 22.30 -20.63
N VAL A 181 -4.54 21.75 -20.25
CA VAL A 181 -4.81 20.31 -20.34
C VAL A 181 -6.03 20.08 -21.22
N GLN A 182 -5.91 19.13 -22.14
CA GLN A 182 -7.03 18.64 -22.92
C GLN A 182 -7.13 17.12 -22.86
N ARG A 183 -8.32 16.59 -23.14
CA ARG A 183 -8.51 15.15 -23.27
C ARG A 183 -7.73 14.66 -24.49
N SER A 184 -6.93 13.60 -24.34
CA SER A 184 -6.19 13.04 -25.47
C SER A 184 -7.16 12.49 -26.51
N ALA A 185 -7.00 12.90 -27.77
CA ALA A 185 -7.83 12.41 -28.87
C ALA A 185 -7.60 10.91 -29.17
N LYS A 186 -6.42 10.41 -28.83
CA LYS A 186 -6.00 9.02 -29.01
C LYS A 186 -5.36 8.54 -27.71
N PRO A 187 -6.16 8.20 -26.68
CA PRO A 187 -5.62 7.75 -25.40
C PRO A 187 -4.72 6.54 -25.64
N LYS A 188 -3.45 6.69 -25.27
CA LYS A 188 -2.43 5.65 -25.32
C LYS A 188 -2.04 5.25 -23.91
N GLN A 189 -1.49 4.05 -23.76
CA GLN A 189 -0.77 3.72 -22.54
C GLN A 189 0.44 4.63 -22.40
N ILE A 190 0.63 5.12 -21.19
CA ILE A 190 1.70 6.01 -20.76
C ILE A 190 2.82 5.18 -20.16
N ALA A 191 4.05 5.41 -20.61
CA ALA A 191 5.23 4.78 -20.04
C ALA A 191 5.74 5.62 -18.86
N SER A 192 5.76 5.07 -17.66
CA SER A 192 6.33 5.73 -16.49
C SER A 192 6.87 4.74 -15.47
N CYS A 193 8.06 4.99 -14.93
CA CYS A 193 8.70 4.13 -13.92
C CYS A 193 7.91 4.02 -12.61
N ASN A 194 7.07 5.00 -12.30
CA ASN A 194 6.28 5.04 -11.07
C ASN A 194 4.83 4.61 -11.26
N MET A 195 4.46 4.08 -12.43
CA MET A 195 3.08 3.72 -12.75
C MET A 195 2.47 2.78 -11.71
N GLY A 196 3.22 1.72 -11.35
CA GLY A 196 2.78 0.70 -10.41
C GLY A 196 2.52 1.21 -8.99
N ASN A 197 2.99 2.40 -8.63
CA ASN A 197 2.72 3.00 -7.31
C ASN A 197 1.32 3.63 -7.23
N TYR A 198 0.74 4.00 -8.36
CA TYR A 198 -0.51 4.78 -8.42
C TYR A 198 -1.65 4.01 -9.06
N PHE A 199 -1.37 3.16 -10.05
CA PHE A 199 -2.38 2.45 -10.83
C PHE A 199 -2.13 0.94 -10.80
N GLU A 200 -3.21 0.17 -10.90
CA GLU A 200 -3.18 -1.30 -10.92
C GLU A 200 -3.50 -1.88 -12.29
N ALA A 201 -4.31 -1.18 -13.09
CA ALA A 201 -4.77 -1.66 -14.39
C ALA A 201 -5.01 -0.50 -15.37
N TYR A 202 -5.17 -0.83 -16.65
CA TYR A 202 -5.56 0.10 -17.71
C TYR A 202 -6.75 -0.44 -18.49
N SER A 203 -7.77 0.40 -18.67
CA SER A 203 -8.93 0.13 -19.53
C SER A 203 -8.70 0.76 -20.91
N GLY A 204 -8.66 -0.09 -21.94
CA GLY A 204 -8.50 0.35 -23.33
C GLY A 204 -9.77 0.97 -23.89
N LEU A 205 -10.94 0.45 -23.51
CA LEU A 205 -12.25 0.97 -23.94
C LEU A 205 -12.56 2.33 -23.34
N GLN A 206 -12.28 2.52 -22.05
CA GLN A 206 -12.48 3.80 -21.38
C GLN A 206 -11.30 4.77 -21.60
N GLY A 207 -10.16 4.27 -22.09
CA GLY A 207 -8.95 5.07 -22.31
C GLY A 207 -8.38 5.66 -21.02
N ARG A 208 -8.51 4.95 -19.89
CA ARG A 208 -8.14 5.43 -18.56
C ARG A 208 -7.50 4.36 -17.70
N TYR A 209 -6.75 4.80 -16.73
CA TYR A 209 -6.12 3.97 -15.73
C TYR A 209 -7.01 3.76 -14.51
N ILE A 210 -6.89 2.58 -13.92
CA ILE A 210 -7.59 2.21 -12.69
C ILE A 210 -6.64 2.48 -11.51
N PRO A 211 -6.93 3.49 -10.67
CA PRO A 211 -6.06 3.84 -9.56
C PRO A 211 -6.08 2.78 -8.47
N ARG A 212 -5.00 2.72 -7.68
CA ARG A 212 -4.92 1.91 -6.48
C ARG A 212 -5.84 2.45 -5.37
N TYR A 213 -6.06 1.61 -4.36
CA TYR A 213 -6.93 1.92 -3.22
C TYR A 213 -6.64 3.28 -2.56
N SER A 214 -5.36 3.66 -2.40
CA SER A 214 -4.98 4.95 -1.79
C SER A 214 -5.53 6.15 -2.58
N LEU A 215 -5.37 6.15 -3.90
CA LEU A 215 -5.89 7.21 -4.78
C LEU A 215 -7.41 7.16 -4.89
N ARG A 216 -8.04 5.98 -4.94
CA ARG A 216 -9.51 5.85 -4.89
C ARG A 216 -10.11 6.38 -3.59
N PHE A 217 -9.39 6.20 -2.49
CA PHE A 217 -9.80 6.73 -1.21
C PHE A 217 -9.73 8.26 -1.22
N GLU A 218 -8.62 8.83 -1.67
CA GLU A 218 -8.44 10.29 -1.68
C GLU A 218 -9.36 10.99 -2.69
N TYR A 219 -9.58 10.39 -3.87
CA TYR A 219 -10.41 10.93 -4.94
C TYR A 219 -11.56 9.97 -5.25
N PRO A 220 -12.68 10.03 -4.51
CA PRO A 220 -13.82 9.15 -4.76
C PRO A 220 -14.43 9.39 -6.15
N ASP A 221 -14.51 8.34 -6.96
CA ASP A 221 -15.16 8.32 -8.26
C ASP A 221 -15.55 6.87 -8.62
N ASP A 222 -16.25 6.70 -9.74
CA ASP A 222 -16.45 5.41 -10.38
C ASP A 222 -15.20 5.02 -11.20
N TYR A 223 -14.53 3.97 -10.74
CA TYR A 223 -13.31 3.41 -11.34
C TYR A 223 -13.55 2.01 -11.91
N GLU A 224 -14.80 1.57 -12.08
CA GLU A 224 -15.09 0.24 -12.60
C GLU A 224 -14.83 0.17 -14.11
N ALA A 225 -14.10 -0.86 -14.53
CA ALA A 225 -13.85 -1.16 -15.93
C ALA A 225 -13.67 -2.67 -16.14
N HIS A 226 -14.54 -3.27 -16.95
CA HIS A 226 -14.54 -4.72 -17.19
C HIS A 226 -13.42 -5.20 -18.12
N ASP A 227 -12.87 -4.31 -18.95
CA ASP A 227 -11.78 -4.57 -19.88
C ASP A 227 -10.40 -4.23 -19.28
N ALA A 228 -10.34 -3.89 -18.00
CA ALA A 228 -9.11 -3.46 -17.36
C ALA A 228 -8.05 -4.57 -17.37
N VAL A 229 -6.92 -4.28 -18.01
CA VAL A 229 -5.76 -5.18 -18.07
C VAL A 229 -4.79 -4.77 -16.94
N PRO A 230 -4.38 -5.71 -16.06
CA PRO A 230 -3.40 -5.43 -15.02
C PRO A 230 -2.09 -4.90 -15.59
N LEU A 231 -1.47 -3.95 -14.88
CA LEU A 231 -0.17 -3.43 -15.26
C LEU A 231 0.94 -4.36 -14.76
N GLU A 232 1.87 -4.73 -15.64
CA GLU A 232 3.03 -5.55 -15.26
C GLU A 232 3.94 -4.76 -14.29
N GLY A 233 4.38 -5.41 -13.21
CA GLY A 233 5.33 -4.82 -12.26
C GLY A 233 4.72 -4.02 -11.09
N GLY A 234 3.38 -3.98 -10.97
CA GLY A 234 2.74 -3.50 -9.75
C GLY A 234 2.93 -4.49 -8.61
N THR A 235 3.81 -4.21 -7.65
CA THR A 235 3.85 -4.99 -6.41
C THR A 235 2.57 -4.73 -5.62
N ASP A 236 1.59 -5.61 -5.77
CA ASP A 236 0.50 -5.72 -4.81
C ASP A 236 1.02 -6.35 -3.53
N ILE A 237 1.35 -5.49 -2.56
CA ILE A 237 1.53 -5.92 -1.18
C ILE A 237 0.16 -6.08 -0.48
N ALA A 238 -0.92 -5.51 -1.05
CA ALA A 238 -2.27 -5.56 -0.48
C ALA A 238 -3.06 -6.85 -0.81
N ASP A 239 -2.71 -7.61 -1.85
CA ASP A 239 -3.51 -8.78 -2.29
C ASP A 239 -2.99 -10.15 -1.78
N GLN A 240 -1.95 -10.17 -0.94
CA GLN A 240 -1.48 -11.44 -0.34
C GLN A 240 -2.36 -11.93 0.84
N GLY A 241 -3.35 -11.15 1.27
CA GLY A 241 -4.25 -11.52 2.38
C GLY A 241 -5.30 -12.60 2.08
N LYS A 242 -5.46 -13.03 0.82
CA LYS A 242 -6.54 -13.97 0.44
C LYS A 242 -6.11 -15.34 -0.09
N LYS A 243 -4.81 -15.66 -0.17
CA LYS A 243 -4.37 -16.99 -0.63
C LYS A 243 -3.70 -17.79 0.49
N ALA A 244 -4.19 -19.03 0.63
CA ALA A 244 -3.74 -20.14 1.48
C ALA A 244 -4.21 -20.18 2.94
N ARG A 245 -5.44 -20.68 3.15
CA ARG A 245 -5.73 -21.54 4.32
C ARG A 245 -4.88 -22.82 4.18
N PRO A 246 -3.95 -23.14 5.09
CA PRO A 246 -3.33 -24.46 5.09
C PRO A 246 -4.38 -25.51 5.49
N LYS A 247 -4.57 -26.52 4.63
CA LYS A 247 -5.36 -27.71 4.95
C LYS A 247 -4.77 -28.37 6.21
N LYS A 248 -5.57 -28.51 7.26
CA LYS A 248 -5.24 -29.33 8.44
C LYS A 248 -4.94 -30.77 7.96
N LYS A 249 -3.68 -31.20 8.02
CA LYS A 249 -3.35 -32.63 8.00
C LYS A 249 -3.63 -33.18 9.39
N SER A 250 -4.65 -34.03 9.47
CA SER A 250 -4.92 -34.92 10.59
C SER A 250 -3.70 -35.82 10.84
N LEU A 251 -3.07 -35.70 12.01
CA LEU A 251 -2.24 -36.77 12.54
C LEU A 251 -3.17 -37.87 13.04
N SER A 252 -3.27 -38.95 12.28
CA SER A 252 -3.81 -40.23 12.77
C SER A 252 -2.73 -40.97 13.52
N THR A 253 -3.00 -41.18 14.80
CA THR A 253 -2.38 -42.13 15.71
C THR A 253 -2.42 -43.54 15.12
N GLY A 254 -1.30 -44.27 15.21
CA GLY A 254 -1.22 -45.67 14.81
C GLY A 254 -0.08 -46.37 15.52
N LEU A 255 -0.35 -46.83 16.74
CA LEU A 255 0.43 -47.87 17.42
C LEU A 255 0.40 -49.14 16.56
N ALA A 256 1.56 -49.72 16.26
CA ALA A 256 1.66 -51.13 15.92
C ALA A 256 3.01 -51.69 16.39
N THR A 257 2.88 -52.66 17.29
CA THR A 257 3.89 -53.48 17.93
C THR A 257 4.53 -54.50 16.99
N GLY A 258 5.84 -54.72 17.12
CA GLY A 258 6.39 -56.06 17.28
C GLY A 258 6.99 -56.79 16.07
N ARG A 259 8.10 -57.47 16.39
CA ARG A 259 8.78 -58.61 15.74
C ARG A 259 9.84 -58.35 14.66
N ALA A 260 11.09 -58.55 15.10
CA ALA A 260 12.21 -59.09 14.32
C ALA A 260 11.87 -60.53 13.83
N PRO A 261 12.55 -61.13 12.80
CA PRO A 261 13.96 -61.52 12.96
C PRO A 261 14.83 -61.65 11.67
N ARG A 262 16.13 -61.94 11.94
CA ARG A 262 17.08 -62.82 11.20
C ARG A 262 17.93 -62.31 10.01
N ARG A 263 19.22 -62.16 10.33
CA ARG A 263 20.46 -62.67 9.68
C ARG A 263 20.41 -63.20 8.23
N ALA A 264 21.32 -62.68 7.39
CA ALA A 264 22.36 -63.42 6.62
C ALA A 264 23.29 -62.38 5.93
N LYS A 265 24.62 -62.43 6.13
CA LYS A 265 25.68 -62.89 5.18
C LYS A 265 25.65 -62.18 3.81
N LYS A 266 26.72 -61.84 3.10
CA LYS A 266 28.20 -61.82 3.22
C LYS A 266 28.64 -61.49 1.76
N ALA A 267 29.72 -60.71 1.58
CA ALA A 267 30.60 -60.71 0.37
C ALA A 267 29.99 -60.21 -0.97
N VAL A 268 30.69 -59.74 -2.00
CA VAL A 268 32.10 -59.39 -2.37
C VAL A 268 32.01 -58.83 -3.83
N MET A 269 33.05 -58.12 -4.30
CA MET A 269 33.42 -57.81 -5.70
C MET A 269 32.59 -56.72 -6.41
N GLU A 270 33.12 -55.60 -6.90
CA GLU A 270 34.34 -55.34 -7.71
C GLU A 270 34.35 -56.08 -9.06
N GLU A 271 33.94 -55.40 -10.14
CA GLU A 271 34.59 -55.52 -11.46
C GLU A 271 34.11 -54.41 -12.42
N LYS A 272 35.08 -53.63 -12.93
CA LYS A 272 35.37 -53.28 -14.35
C LYS A 272 34.25 -52.71 -15.26
N VAL A 273 34.48 -51.95 -16.33
CA VAL A 273 35.59 -51.33 -17.05
C VAL A 273 34.95 -50.36 -18.06
N ALA A 274 35.75 -49.41 -18.52
CA ALA A 274 35.57 -48.36 -19.52
C ALA A 274 34.85 -48.73 -20.84
N PRO A 275 34.61 -47.76 -21.74
CA PRO A 275 35.67 -47.12 -22.52
C PRO A 275 35.88 -45.63 -22.23
#